data_AF-A0A821EBL9-F1
#
_entry.id   AF-A0A821EBL9-F1
#
_cell.length_a   1.000
_cell.length_b   1.000
_cell.length_c   1.000
_cell.angle_alpha   90.00
_cell.angle_beta   90.00
_cell.angle_gamma   90.00
#
_symmetry.space_group_name_H-M   'P 1'
#
loop_
_entity.id
_entity.type
_entity.pdbx_description
1 polymer ?
#
loop_
_entity_poly.entity_id
_entity_poly.type
_entity_poly.pdbx_seq_one_letter_code
_entity_poly.pdbx_strand_id
1 'polypeptide(L)'
;WLAEDEDDGQIVRELTLQNVAQHLNKTTYNVRIKTGDVFQAGTNADAYLKIFGDKGDTDKIHLKNSDNTSNKFERARVDHFTY
;
A
#
# COMPACT_ATOMS: atom_id res chain seq x y z
N TRP A 1 -3.54 15.63 1.74
CA TRP A 1 -4.09 15.92 3.09
C TRP A 1 -3.76 14.75 4.02
N LEU A 2 -3.77 14.90 5.36
CA LEU A 2 -3.61 13.76 6.29
C LEU A 2 -4.97 13.17 6.65
N ALA A 3 -5.73 12.75 5.65
CA ALA A 3 -7.08 12.25 5.82
C ALA A 3 -7.21 10.91 5.08
N GLU A 4 -8.00 10.00 5.64
CA GLU A 4 -8.16 8.66 5.07
C GLU A 4 -9.05 8.65 3.81
N ASP A 5 -9.85 9.69 3.63
CA ASP A 5 -10.84 9.87 2.58
C ASP A 5 -10.44 10.91 1.53
N GLU A 6 -9.24 11.48 1.64
CA GLU A 6 -8.71 12.44 0.67
C GLU A 6 -7.30 12.05 0.18
N ASP A 7 -6.98 12.44 -1.06
CA ASP A 7 -5.64 12.34 -1.66
C ASP A 7 -5.09 10.89 -1.68
N ASP A 8 -3.96 10.63 -1.00
CA ASP A 8 -3.32 9.32 -0.91
C ASP A 8 -3.89 8.43 0.22
N GLY A 9 -4.86 8.94 0.98
CA GLY A 9 -5.45 8.24 2.13
C GLY A 9 -4.49 8.00 3.30
N GLN A 10 -3.32 8.65 3.31
CA GLN A 10 -2.33 8.49 4.36
C GLN A 10 -2.54 9.53 5.47
N ILE A 11 -2.77 9.06 6.69
CA ILE A 11 -2.85 9.91 7.89
C ILE A 11 -1.48 10.16 8.56
N VAL A 12 -0.41 9.63 7.98
CA VAL A 12 0.97 9.79 8.48
C VAL A 12 1.85 10.31 7.36
N ARG A 13 2.71 11.28 7.66
CA ARG A 13 3.78 11.72 6.76
C ARG A 13 5.09 11.85 7.51
N GLU A 14 6.16 11.35 6.89
CA GLU A 14 7.53 11.59 7.33
C GLU A 14 8.01 12.95 6.79
N LEU A 15 8.51 13.80 7.68
CA LEU A 15 9.06 15.11 7.34
C LEU A 15 10.58 15.08 7.48
N THR A 16 11.29 15.38 6.40
CA THR A 16 12.75 15.51 6.41
C THR A 16 13.18 16.97 6.33
N LEU A 17 14.30 17.30 6.97
CA LEU A 17 14.89 18.65 6.89
C LEU A 17 15.19 19.00 5.42
N GLN A 18 14.73 20.17 4.98
CA GLN A 18 14.73 20.65 3.58
C GLN A 18 16.10 20.62 2.89
N ASN A 19 17.20 20.56 3.64
CA ASN A 19 18.57 20.60 3.11
C ASN A 19 19.27 19.22 3.05
N VAL A 20 18.58 18.14 3.45
CA VAL A 20 19.02 16.74 3.24
C VAL A 20 18.19 16.07 2.12
N ALA A 21 17.30 16.84 1.49
CA ALA A 21 16.30 16.39 0.52
C ALA A 21 16.84 15.91 -0.84
N GLN A 22 18.14 15.63 -0.97
CA GLN A 22 18.74 15.19 -2.24
C GLN A 22 18.86 13.67 -2.44
N HIS A 23 18.39 12.80 -1.52
CA HIS A 23 18.49 11.36 -1.83
C HIS A 23 17.54 10.37 -1.18
N LEU A 24 16.38 10.77 -0.66
CA LEU A 24 15.30 9.80 -0.51
C LEU A 24 14.71 9.59 -1.90
N ASN A 25 15.32 8.69 -2.68
CA ASN A 25 14.73 8.14 -3.89
C ASN A 25 13.42 7.47 -3.49
N LYS A 26 12.34 8.25 -3.46
CA LYS A 26 11.01 7.77 -3.12
C LYS A 26 10.63 6.78 -4.22
N THR A 27 10.79 5.51 -3.92
CA THR A 27 10.55 4.43 -4.87
C THR A 27 9.07 4.13 -4.82
N THR A 28 8.37 4.36 -5.93
CA THR A 28 6.96 3.98 -6.05
C THR A 28 6.86 2.49 -6.34
N TYR A 29 6.07 1.79 -5.53
CA TYR A 29 5.77 0.38 -5.66
C TYR A 29 4.38 0.19 -6.26
N ASN A 30 4.33 -0.52 -7.38
CA ASN A 30 3.09 -0.98 -7.99
C ASN A 30 2.87 -2.44 -7.56
N VAL A 31 1.94 -2.66 -6.64
CA VAL A 31 1.67 -3.97 -6.03
C VAL A 31 0.39 -4.56 -6.62
N ARG A 32 0.47 -5.80 -7.11
CA ARG A 32 -0.69 -6.54 -7.62
C ARG A 32 -0.87 -7.82 -6.80
N ILE A 33 -2.02 -7.96 -6.16
CA ILE A 33 -2.33 -9.10 -5.29
C ILE A 33 -3.44 -9.92 -5.95
N LYS A 34 -3.18 -11.20 -6.21
CA LYS A 34 -4.19 -12.16 -6.68
C LYS A 34 -4.69 -12.98 -5.50
N THR A 35 -5.96 -12.86 -5.17
CA THR A 35 -6.61 -13.75 -4.23
C THR A 35 -6.95 -15.07 -4.92
N GLY A 36 -6.72 -16.20 -4.23
CA GLY A 36 -6.92 -17.54 -4.77
C GLY A 36 -8.34 -17.79 -5.27
N ASP A 37 -8.49 -18.74 -6.19
CA ASP A 37 -9.79 -19.19 -6.70
C ASP A 37 -10.20 -20.53 -6.07
N VAL A 38 -10.35 -20.51 -4.75
CA VAL A 38 -10.89 -21.65 -3.98
C VAL A 38 -12.04 -21.17 -3.09
N PHE A 39 -12.87 -22.10 -2.63
CA PHE A 39 -13.97 -21.77 -1.74
C PHE A 39 -13.47 -21.01 -0.50
N GLN A 40 -14.10 -19.88 -0.18
CA GLN A 40 -13.75 -19.00 0.95
C GLN A 40 -12.34 -18.39 0.94
N ALA A 41 -11.73 -18.20 -0.24
CA ALA A 41 -10.43 -17.52 -0.35
C ALA A 41 -10.47 -16.00 -0.08
N GLY A 42 -11.65 -15.37 -0.15
CA GLY A 42 -11.79 -13.93 0.04
C GLY A 42 -11.80 -13.51 1.51
N THR A 43 -11.46 -12.24 1.79
CA THR A 43 -11.44 -11.70 3.16
C THR A 43 -11.86 -10.23 3.23
N ASN A 44 -12.43 -9.83 4.37
CA ASN A 44 -12.72 -8.44 4.72
C ASN A 44 -11.79 -7.90 5.82
N ALA A 45 -10.75 -8.65 6.20
CA ALA A 45 -9.78 -8.22 7.20
C ALA A 45 -8.85 -7.13 6.63
N ASP A 46 -8.26 -6.34 7.53
CA ASP A 46 -7.19 -5.41 7.18
C ASP A 46 -5.94 -6.18 6.74
N ALA A 47 -5.35 -5.77 5.61
CA ALA A 47 -4.14 -6.37 5.06
C ALA A 47 -2.99 -5.37 5.03
N TYR A 48 -1.79 -5.82 5.37
CA TYR A 48 -0.62 -4.97 5.46
C TYR A 48 0.56 -5.54 4.67
N LEU A 49 1.39 -4.65 4.13
CA LEU A 49 2.61 -4.98 3.41
C LEU A 49 3.82 -4.35 4.10
N LYS A 50 4.93 -5.08 4.17
CA LYS A 50 6.24 -4.54 4.51
C LYS A 50 7.26 -5.11 3.52
N ILE A 51 7.99 -4.23 2.84
CA ILE A 51 8.99 -4.61 1.84
C ILE A 51 10.36 -4.51 2.50
N PHE A 52 11.15 -5.56 2.40
CA PHE A 52 12.50 -5.63 2.95
C PHE A 52 13.54 -5.51 1.83
N GLY A 53 14.58 -4.74 2.05
CA GLY A 53 15.61 -4.44 1.04
C GLY A 53 17.00 -4.29 1.65
N ASP A 54 18.01 -4.47 0.80
CA ASP A 54 19.43 -4.27 1.16
C ASP A 54 19.75 -2.83 1.58
N LYS A 55 18.96 -1.86 1.10
CA LYS A 55 19.07 -0.43 1.39
C LYS A 55 18.11 0.06 2.49
N GLY A 56 17.41 -0.87 3.15
CA GLY A 56 16.41 -0.57 4.16
C GLY A 56 15.05 -1.18 3.84
N ASP A 57 14.16 -1.10 4.82
CA ASP A 57 12.80 -1.63 4.73
C ASP A 57 11.79 -0.49 4.65
N THR A 58 10.61 -0.77 4.11
CA THR A 58 9.46 0.15 4.25
C THR A 58 8.90 0.06 5.67
N ASP A 59 8.14 1.06 6.08
CA ASP A 59 7.19 0.89 7.19
C ASP A 59 6.08 -0.12 6.84
N LYS A 60 5.24 -0.43 7.82
CA LYS A 60 4.05 -1.24 7.60
C LYS A 60 3.02 -0.43 6.80
N ILE A 61 2.81 -0.80 5.55
CA ILE A 61 1.87 -0.15 4.62
C ILE A 61 0.51 -0.82 4.78
N HIS A 62 -0.54 -0.04 5.07
CA HIS A 62 -1.91 -0.53 5.12
C HIS A 62 -2.53 -0.51 3.72
N LEU A 63 -2.92 -1.67 3.19
CA LEU A 63 -3.49 -1.86 1.85
C LEU A 63 -4.98 -1.49 1.80
N LYS A 64 -5.29 -0.24 2.17
CA LYS A 64 -6.66 0.24 2.33
C LYS A 64 -7.32 0.66 1.01
N ASN A 65 -6.54 1.33 0.14
CA ASN A 65 -7.04 1.94 -1.09
C ASN A 65 -6.49 1.18 -2.30
N SER A 66 -7.36 0.43 -2.99
CA SER A 66 -7.01 -0.23 -4.25
C SER A 66 -7.39 0.68 -5.42
N ASP A 67 -6.51 0.78 -6.40
CA ASP A 67 -6.63 1.64 -7.58
C ASP A 67 -7.82 1.23 -8.49
N ASN A 68 -8.27 -0.02 -8.37
CA ASN A 68 -9.27 -0.61 -9.27
C ASN A 68 -10.56 -1.07 -8.57
N THR A 69 -10.65 -1.01 -7.24
CA THR A 69 -11.85 -1.47 -6.53
C THR A 69 -11.96 -0.98 -5.09
N SER A 70 -13.17 -0.79 -4.60
CA SER A 70 -13.46 -0.53 -3.18
C SER A 70 -13.53 -1.81 -2.33
N ASN A 71 -13.78 -2.97 -2.94
CA ASN A 71 -13.87 -4.25 -2.23
C ASN A 71 -12.69 -5.18 -2.57
N LYS A 72 -11.56 -4.93 -1.90
CA LYS A 72 -10.30 -5.67 -2.07
C LYS A 72 -10.36 -7.09 -1.51
N PHE A 73 -9.44 -7.95 -1.97
CA PHE A 73 -9.17 -9.30 -1.47
C PHE A 73 -10.32 -10.29 -1.67
N GLU A 74 -11.07 -10.12 -2.76
CA GLU A 74 -12.17 -11.01 -3.14
C GLU A 74 -11.69 -12.22 -3.94
N ARG A 75 -12.37 -13.37 -3.78
CA ARG A 75 -12.02 -14.63 -4.46
C ARG A 75 -11.79 -14.39 -5.96
N ALA A 76 -10.71 -14.97 -6.48
CA ALA A 76 -10.33 -14.88 -7.89
C ALA A 76 -10.11 -13.46 -8.43
N ARG A 77 -9.96 -12.43 -7.58
CA ARG A 77 -9.70 -11.06 -8.03
C ARG A 77 -8.23 -10.66 -7.94
N VAL A 78 -7.87 -9.67 -8.75
CA VAL A 78 -6.58 -9.00 -8.72
C VAL A 78 -6.80 -7.56 -8.29
N ASP A 79 -6.22 -7.19 -7.15
CA ASP A 79 -6.30 -5.85 -6.59
C ASP A 79 -4.97 -5.13 -6.81
N HIS A 80 -5.03 -3.83 -7.12
CA HIS A 80 -3.90 -3.02 -7.55
C HIS A 80 -3.67 -1.92 -6.52
N PHE A 81 -2.44 -1.75 -6.06
CA PHE A 81 -2.09 -0.74 -5.09
C PHE A 81 -0.84 0.02 -5.52
N THR A 82 -0.84 1.34 -5.30
CA THR A 82 0.29 2.22 -5.57
C THR A 82 0.73 2.90 -4.27
N TYR A 83 2.00 2.71 -3.90
CA TYR A 83 2.61 3.28 -2.67
C TYR A 83 4.00 3.87 -2.92
#